data_AF-A0A0L0T7T3-F1
#
_entry.id   AF-A0A0L0T7T3-F1
#
_cell.length_a   1.000
_cell.length_b   1.000
_cell.length_c   1.000
_cell.angle_alpha   90.00
_cell.angle_beta   90.00
_cell.angle_gamma   90.00
#
_symmetry.space_group_name_H-M   'P 1'
#
loop_
_entity.id
_entity.type
_entity.pdbx_description
1 polymer ?
#
loop_
_entity_poly.entity_id
_entity_poly.type
_entity_poly.pdbx_seq_one_letter_code
_entity_poly.pdbx_strand_id
1 'polypeptide(L)'
;MSFHVPVRGGNRGGRDRFSWEDVKNDKHRENYLGHSVMAPVGRWQKGRDLTWYAKAGSTEAEAAEAARVEELRRIKAAEQDAMMVALGLKKPDRGNEDVHRTKEELAQIMSTMSGENEEAGVEPPVDTVPGLGAGKL
;
A
#
# COMPACT_ATOMS: atom_id res chain seq x y z
N MET A 1 -42.08 1.19 34.12
CA MET A 1 -41.20 0.01 33.96
C MET A 1 -40.17 0.33 32.87
N SER A 2 -38.89 0.40 33.21
CA SER A 2 -37.82 0.63 32.24
C SER A 2 -37.39 -0.72 31.67
N PHE A 3 -37.62 -0.95 30.37
CA PHE A 3 -37.23 -2.18 29.70
C PHE A 3 -35.78 -2.03 29.20
N HIS A 4 -34.83 -2.37 30.06
CA HIS A 4 -33.45 -2.53 29.65
C HIS A 4 -33.33 -3.86 28.89
N VAL A 5 -33.50 -3.83 27.57
CA VAL A 5 -33.09 -4.94 26.71
C VAL A 5 -31.56 -4.89 26.66
N PRO A 6 -30.83 -5.87 27.24
CA PRO A 6 -29.39 -5.92 27.06
C PRO A 6 -29.13 -6.02 25.56
N VAL A 7 -28.40 -5.03 25.03
CA VAL A 7 -27.94 -5.06 23.64
C VAL A 7 -27.17 -6.36 23.48
N ARG A 8 -27.71 -7.29 22.68
CA ARG A 8 -27.01 -8.53 22.34
C ARG A 8 -25.72 -8.15 21.63
N GLY A 9 -24.62 -8.14 22.35
CA GLY A 9 -23.29 -7.97 21.79
C GLY A 9 -22.96 -9.23 20.99
N GLY A 10 -22.94 -9.14 19.66
CA GLY A 10 -22.60 -10.31 18.85
C GLY A 10 -22.56 -10.14 17.35
N ASN A 11 -23.20 -9.12 16.76
CA ASN A 11 -23.47 -9.15 15.31
C ASN A 11 -22.68 -8.14 14.48
N ARG A 12 -21.75 -7.40 15.09
CA ARG A 12 -20.79 -6.54 14.36
C ARG A 12 -19.39 -7.07 14.65
N GLY A 13 -19.09 -8.24 14.09
CA GLY A 13 -17.71 -8.73 14.08
C GLY A 13 -16.82 -7.67 13.42
N GLY A 14 -15.79 -7.24 14.14
CA GLY A 14 -14.75 -6.33 13.65
C GLY A 14 -13.39 -7.02 13.74
N ARG A 15 -12.36 -6.38 13.21
CA ARG A 15 -10.97 -6.85 13.28
C ARG A 15 -10.55 -7.21 14.72
N ASP A 16 -11.13 -6.52 15.72
CA ASP A 16 -10.85 -6.75 17.15
C ASP A 16 -11.53 -7.99 17.75
N ARG A 17 -12.46 -8.63 17.03
CA ARG A 17 -13.24 -9.79 17.53
C ARG A 17 -12.91 -11.09 16.80
N PHE A 18 -12.01 -11.05 15.84
CA PHE A 18 -11.60 -12.20 15.05
C PHE A 18 -10.19 -12.65 15.46
N SER A 19 -10.04 -13.92 15.77
CA SER A 19 -8.75 -14.53 16.11
C SER A 19 -8.61 -15.89 15.43
N TRP A 20 -7.46 -16.11 14.78
CA TRP A 20 -7.14 -17.40 14.18
C TRP A 20 -6.98 -18.52 15.20
N GLU A 21 -6.60 -18.19 16.44
CA GLU A 21 -6.55 -19.17 17.53
C GLU A 21 -7.93 -19.64 17.96
N ASP A 22 -8.95 -18.78 17.88
CA ASP A 22 -10.34 -19.17 18.15
C ASP A 22 -10.85 -20.08 17.03
N VAL A 23 -10.56 -19.73 15.77
CA VAL A 23 -10.89 -20.57 14.60
C VAL A 23 -10.26 -21.95 14.69
N LYS A 24 -9.02 -22.05 15.20
CA LYS A 24 -8.32 -23.34 15.36
C LYS A 24 -9.06 -24.33 16.26
N ASN A 25 -9.74 -23.83 17.29
CA ASN A 25 -10.47 -24.62 18.26
C ASN A 25 -11.98 -24.75 17.91
N ASP A 26 -12.44 -24.09 16.85
CA ASP A 26 -13.82 -24.14 16.39
C ASP A 26 -14.13 -25.51 15.75
N LYS A 27 -15.33 -26.04 16.08
CA LYS A 27 -15.86 -27.25 15.47
C LYS A 27 -16.04 -27.12 13.96
N HIS A 28 -16.37 -25.91 13.49
CA HIS A 28 -16.64 -25.57 12.10
C HIS A 28 -15.51 -24.76 11.47
N ARG A 29 -14.26 -24.94 11.94
CA ARG A 29 -13.08 -24.20 11.42
C ARG A 29 -12.91 -24.26 9.90
N GLU A 30 -13.37 -25.33 9.26
CA GLU A 30 -13.33 -25.51 7.80
C GLU A 30 -14.21 -24.53 7.02
N ASN A 31 -15.20 -23.91 7.66
CA ASN A 31 -16.05 -22.89 7.04
C ASN A 31 -15.37 -21.51 6.97
N TYR A 32 -14.19 -21.35 7.60
CA TYR A 32 -13.43 -20.11 7.56
C TYR A 32 -12.46 -20.13 6.37
N LEU A 33 -12.54 -19.11 5.53
CA LEU A 33 -11.63 -18.94 4.39
C LEU A 33 -10.19 -18.79 4.88
N GLY A 34 -9.28 -19.62 4.38
CA GLY A 34 -7.86 -19.57 4.78
C GLY A 34 -7.51 -20.38 6.04
N HIS A 35 -8.45 -21.16 6.59
CA HIS A 35 -8.20 -22.00 7.78
C HIS A 35 -7.01 -22.97 7.59
N SER A 36 -6.76 -23.44 6.37
CA SER A 36 -5.69 -24.38 6.05
C SER A 36 -4.29 -23.81 6.27
N VAL A 37 -4.12 -22.50 6.07
CA VAL A 37 -2.85 -21.78 6.22
C VAL A 37 -2.77 -21.07 7.56
N MET A 38 -3.86 -20.43 7.99
CA MET A 38 -3.86 -19.52 9.14
C MET A 38 -4.25 -20.17 10.46
N ALA A 39 -4.96 -21.30 10.44
CA ALA A 39 -5.30 -22.10 11.63
C ALA A 39 -5.00 -23.60 11.45
N PRO A 40 -3.76 -23.97 11.08
CA PRO A 40 -3.39 -25.37 10.88
C PRO A 40 -3.45 -26.16 12.21
N VAL A 41 -3.96 -27.39 12.13
CA VAL A 41 -4.15 -28.27 13.30
C VAL A 41 -3.58 -29.66 13.04
N GLY A 42 -3.18 -30.35 14.11
CA GLY A 42 -2.64 -31.70 14.04
C GLY A 42 -1.15 -31.75 13.72
N ARG A 43 -0.62 -32.96 13.50
CA ARG A 43 0.83 -33.18 13.39
C ARG A 43 1.41 -32.83 12.01
N TRP A 44 0.58 -32.79 10.97
CA TRP A 44 1.02 -32.61 9.58
C TRP A 44 1.70 -31.25 9.33
N GLN A 45 1.35 -30.22 10.12
CA GLN A 45 1.96 -28.90 10.05
C GLN A 45 3.39 -28.84 10.62
N LYS A 46 3.79 -29.81 11.46
CA LYS A 46 5.08 -29.77 12.15
C LYS A 46 6.21 -29.92 11.14
N GLY A 47 7.13 -28.97 11.13
CA GLY A 47 8.29 -28.97 10.23
C GLY A 47 7.95 -28.64 8.77
N ARG A 48 6.78 -28.05 8.50
CA ARG A 48 6.40 -27.56 7.18
C ARG A 48 6.23 -26.05 7.20
N ASP A 49 6.67 -25.41 6.14
CA ASP A 49 6.38 -24.00 5.88
C ASP A 49 5.12 -23.91 5.02
N LEU A 50 4.00 -23.55 5.63
CA LEU A 50 2.72 -23.41 4.90
C LEU A 50 2.70 -22.19 3.97
N THR A 51 3.56 -21.20 4.23
CA THR A 51 3.63 -19.94 3.49
C THR A 51 4.74 -19.91 2.44
N TRP A 52 5.33 -21.07 2.12
CA TRP A 52 6.46 -21.18 1.19
C TRP A 52 6.18 -20.53 -0.18
N TYR A 53 4.93 -20.61 -0.65
CA TYR A 53 4.51 -20.03 -1.93
C TYR A 53 4.53 -18.49 -1.93
N ALA A 54 4.32 -17.86 -0.78
CA ALA A 54 4.35 -16.41 -0.63
C ALA A 54 5.78 -15.87 -0.59
N LYS A 55 6.77 -16.73 -0.34
CA LYS A 55 8.17 -16.32 -0.20
C LYS A 55 8.84 -16.03 -1.55
N ALA A 56 8.42 -16.68 -2.63
CA ALA A 56 9.02 -16.52 -3.96
C ALA A 56 8.90 -15.09 -4.53
N GLY A 57 7.91 -14.30 -4.08
CA GLY A 57 7.78 -12.88 -4.38
C GLY A 57 8.03 -11.96 -3.19
N SER A 58 8.27 -12.53 -1.99
CA SER A 58 8.46 -11.73 -0.77
C SER A 58 9.72 -10.88 -0.84
N THR A 59 10.82 -11.36 -1.42
CA THR A 59 12.05 -10.58 -1.49
C THR A 59 11.92 -9.33 -2.36
N GLU A 60 11.18 -9.44 -3.47
CA GLU A 60 10.93 -8.31 -4.37
C GLU A 60 9.85 -7.38 -3.83
N ALA A 61 8.78 -7.93 -3.25
CA ALA A 61 7.73 -7.16 -2.58
C ALA A 61 8.24 -6.45 -1.31
N GLU A 62 9.10 -7.09 -0.52
CA GLU A 62 9.77 -6.51 0.65
C GLU A 62 10.76 -5.43 0.24
N ALA A 63 11.52 -5.65 -0.85
CA ALA A 63 12.39 -4.61 -1.41
C ALA A 63 11.57 -3.41 -1.93
N ALA A 64 10.45 -3.65 -2.61
CA ALA A 64 9.55 -2.60 -3.07
C ALA A 64 8.87 -1.85 -1.91
N GLU A 65 8.48 -2.56 -0.84
CA GLU A 65 7.92 -1.95 0.36
C GLU A 65 8.97 -1.14 1.12
N ALA A 66 10.19 -1.65 1.25
CA ALA A 66 11.31 -0.93 1.84
C ALA A 66 11.62 0.37 1.04
N ALA A 67 11.60 0.30 -0.29
CA ALA A 67 11.75 1.48 -1.14
C ALA A 67 10.61 2.49 -0.93
N ARG A 68 9.36 2.04 -0.83
CA ARG A 68 8.22 2.92 -0.53
C ARG A 68 8.33 3.58 0.84
N VAL A 69 8.77 2.84 1.85
CA VAL A 69 8.98 3.37 3.21
C VAL A 69 10.07 4.43 3.21
N GLU A 70 11.14 4.23 2.45
CA GLU A 70 12.22 5.23 2.33
C GLU A 70 11.77 6.49 1.59
N GLU A 71 11.01 6.36 0.50
CA GLU A 71 10.41 7.51 -0.20
C GLU A 71 9.47 8.30 0.72
N LEU A 72 8.61 7.61 1.48
CA LEU A 72 7.75 8.24 2.49
C LEU A 72 8.55 8.93 3.60
N ARG A 73 9.68 8.35 4.00
CA ARG A 73 10.59 8.94 4.99
C ARG A 73 11.19 10.24 4.46
N ARG A 74 11.65 10.26 3.20
CA ARG A 74 12.17 11.47 2.54
C ARG A 74 11.13 12.56 2.44
N ILE A 75 9.91 12.25 2.01
CA ILE A 75 8.81 13.22 1.93
C ILE A 75 8.53 13.82 3.31
N LYS A 76 8.38 12.98 4.33
CA LYS A 76 8.14 13.46 5.72
C LYS A 76 9.29 14.32 6.24
N ALA A 77 10.53 14.00 5.89
CA ALA A 77 11.68 14.82 6.27
C ALA A 77 11.65 16.20 5.58
N ALA A 78 11.32 16.26 4.29
CA ALA A 78 11.19 17.50 3.54
C ALA A 78 10.03 18.37 4.08
N GLU A 79 8.90 17.75 4.43
CA GLU A 79 7.77 18.43 5.07
C GLU A 79 8.13 18.99 6.44
N GLN A 80 8.81 18.20 7.29
CA GLN A 80 9.31 18.66 8.59
C GLN A 80 10.26 19.84 8.44
N ASP A 81 11.13 19.80 7.44
CA ASP A 81 12.07 20.88 7.17
C ASP A 81 11.38 22.17 6.70
N ALA A 82 10.35 22.05 5.84
CA ALA A 82 9.53 23.19 5.44
C ALA A 82 8.78 23.79 6.64
N MET A 83 8.24 22.93 7.51
CA MET A 83 7.59 23.35 8.75
C MET A 83 8.56 24.07 9.70
N MET A 84 9.79 23.57 9.85
CA MET A 84 10.81 24.22 10.67
C MET A 84 11.17 25.62 10.15
N VAL A 85 11.31 25.78 8.84
CA VAL A 85 11.53 27.10 8.21
C VAL A 85 10.36 28.04 8.48
N ALA A 86 9.13 27.56 8.32
CA ALA A 86 7.94 28.38 8.59
C ALA A 86 7.85 28.83 10.07
N LEU A 87 8.32 27.99 11.00
CA LEU A 87 8.42 28.30 12.43
C LEU A 87 9.68 29.10 12.80
N GLY A 88 10.56 29.43 11.85
CA GLY A 88 11.81 30.15 12.09
C GLY A 88 12.90 29.32 12.77
N LEU A 89 12.76 27.99 12.80
CA LEU A 89 13.71 27.05 13.38
C LEU A 89 14.73 26.57 12.33
N LYS A 90 15.98 26.34 12.76
CA LYS A 90 17.04 25.83 11.89
C LYS A 90 16.80 24.36 11.52
N LYS A 91 16.83 24.03 10.23
CA LYS A 91 16.80 22.64 9.73
C LYS A 91 17.98 21.83 10.26
N PRO A 92 17.80 20.53 10.60
CA PRO A 92 18.90 19.68 10.99
C PRO A 92 19.82 19.44 9.80
N ASP A 93 21.13 19.47 10.05
CA ASP A 93 22.14 19.17 9.05
C ASP A 93 22.24 17.66 8.89
N ARG A 94 21.65 17.13 7.82
CA ARG A 94 21.58 15.67 7.57
C ARG A 94 22.75 15.15 6.71
N GLY A 95 23.76 15.98 6.45
CA GLY A 95 24.78 15.65 5.45
C GLY A 95 24.16 15.76 4.06
N ASN A 96 24.81 16.54 3.21
CA ASN A 96 24.22 17.00 1.98
C ASN A 96 24.34 15.89 0.92
N GLU A 97 23.34 14.99 0.87
CA GLU A 97 23.27 13.88 -0.09
C GLU A 97 23.14 14.35 -1.56
N ASP A 98 22.86 15.63 -1.78
CA ASP A 98 22.88 16.30 -3.08
C ASP A 98 24.28 16.75 -3.55
N VAL A 99 25.33 16.65 -2.72
CA VAL A 99 26.66 17.22 -3.04
C VAL A 99 27.46 16.41 -4.05
N HIS A 100 27.04 15.18 -4.37
CA HIS A 100 27.72 14.32 -5.33
C HIS A 100 27.04 14.24 -6.71
N ARG A 101 26.19 15.20 -7.08
CA ARG A 101 25.80 15.32 -8.49
C ARG A 101 26.84 16.10 -9.25
N THR A 102 27.34 15.53 -10.34
CA THR A 102 28.32 16.24 -11.18
C THR A 102 27.65 17.46 -11.81
N LYS A 103 28.43 18.49 -12.15
CA LYS A 103 27.89 19.69 -12.84
C LYS A 103 27.17 19.32 -14.15
N GLU A 104 27.62 18.24 -14.78
CA GLU A 104 27.05 17.67 -16.00
C GLU A 104 25.66 17.07 -15.74
N GLU A 105 25.50 16.29 -14.66
CA GLU A 105 24.19 15.76 -14.25
C GLU A 105 23.19 16.88 -13.90
N LEU A 106 23.66 17.93 -13.22
CA LEU A 106 22.83 19.10 -12.91
C LEU A 106 22.43 19.86 -14.17
N ALA A 107 23.37 20.07 -15.10
CA ALA A 107 23.11 20.72 -16.38
C ALA A 107 22.14 19.89 -17.24
N GLN A 108 22.25 18.56 -17.19
CA GLN A 108 21.36 17.67 -17.93
C GLN A 108 19.93 17.69 -17.36
N ILE A 109 19.77 17.71 -16.03
CA ILE A 109 18.44 17.89 -15.38
C ILE A 109 17.85 19.26 -15.71
N MET A 110 18.67 20.32 -15.72
CA MET A 110 18.20 21.66 -16.11
C MET A 110 17.84 21.72 -17.59
N SER A 111 18.61 21.07 -18.46
CA SER A 111 18.37 20.99 -19.89
C SER A 111 17.11 20.18 -20.21
N THR A 112 16.89 19.02 -19.56
CA THR A 112 15.67 18.23 -19.75
C THR A 112 14.41 18.93 -19.23
N MET A 113 14.54 19.80 -18.23
CA MET A 113 13.44 20.64 -17.75
C MET A 113 13.22 21.89 -18.60
N SER A 114 14.23 22.31 -19.39
CA SER A 114 14.18 23.51 -20.25
C SER A 114 13.98 23.18 -21.74
N GLY A 115 14.10 21.90 -22.12
CA GLY A 115 13.90 21.40 -23.47
C GLY A 115 12.41 21.28 -23.80
N GLU A 116 11.91 22.32 -24.46
CA GLU A 116 10.93 22.26 -25.55
C GLU A 116 9.80 21.24 -25.40
N ASN A 117 8.75 21.71 -24.73
CA ASN A 117 7.38 21.27 -24.94
C ASN A 117 6.91 21.86 -26.30
N GLU A 118 7.46 21.37 -27.42
CA GLU A 118 6.98 21.67 -28.77
C GLU A 118 6.65 20.38 -29.54
N GLU A 119 5.34 20.22 -29.73
CA GLU A 119 4.63 19.58 -30.85
C GLU A 119 4.87 18.09 -31.17
N ALA A 120 3.95 17.25 -30.70
CA ALA A 120 3.27 16.31 -31.59
C ALA A 120 1.83 16.13 -31.09
N GLY A 121 0.91 16.91 -31.66
CA GLY A 121 -0.52 16.63 -31.56
C GLY A 121 -0.81 15.28 -32.19
N VAL A 122 -0.88 14.23 -31.37
CA VAL A 122 -1.50 12.97 -31.72
C VAL A 122 -2.73 12.87 -30.83
N GLU A 123 -3.87 13.33 -31.37
CA GLU A 123 -5.16 13.02 -30.77
C GLU A 123 -5.25 11.49 -30.60
N PRO A 124 -5.51 10.98 -29.37
CA PRO A 124 -5.79 9.56 -29.22
C PRO A 124 -7.06 9.24 -30.02
N PRO A 125 -7.14 8.07 -30.69
CA PRO A 125 -8.36 7.69 -31.39
C PRO A 125 -9.51 7.72 -30.39
N VAL A 126 -10.46 8.63 -30.63
CA VAL A 126 -11.74 8.64 -29.92
C VAL A 126 -12.45 7.35 -30.29
N ASP A 127 -12.42 6.37 -29.38
CA ASP A 127 -13.29 5.20 -29.48
C ASP A 127 -14.73 5.72 -29.48
N THR A 128 -15.31 5.82 -30.67
CA THR A 128 -16.75 6.03 -30.82
C THR A 128 -17.44 4.83 -30.22
N VAL A 129 -17.87 4.98 -28.97
CA VAL A 129 -18.77 4.04 -28.30
C VAL A 129 -20.03 3.97 -29.15
N PRO A 130 -20.39 2.82 -29.75
CA PRO A 130 -21.65 2.70 -30.45
C PRO A 130 -22.77 2.87 -29.42
N GLY A 131 -23.53 3.95 -29.55
CA GLY A 131 -24.66 4.22 -28.68
C GLY A 131 -25.67 3.07 -28.75
N LEU A 132 -26.05 2.54 -27.58
CA LEU A 132 -27.22 1.69 -27.44
C LEU A 132 -28.47 2.52 -27.77
N GLY A 133 -28.84 2.52 -29.04
CA GLY A 133 -30.14 2.99 -29.51
C GLY A 133 -31.22 1.94 -29.21
N ALA A 134 -32.01 2.20 -28.17
CA ALA A 134 -33.26 1.48 -27.92
C ALA A 134 -34.37 2.00 -28.86
N GLY A 135 -35.10 1.09 -29.51
CA GLY A 135 -36.35 1.33 -30.25
C GLY A 135 -36.14 1.73 -31.71
N LYS A 136 -37.01 1.37 -32.66
CA LYS A 136 -38.44 1.10 -32.58
C LYS A 136 -38.93 0.58 -33.96
N LEU A 137 -39.93 -0.31 -33.93
CA LEU A 137 -40.81 -0.81 -35.02
C LEU A 137 -40.27 -1.91 -35.94
#